data_AF-A0A438K4W0-F1
#
_entry.id   AF-A0A438K4W0-F1
#
_cell.length_a   1.000
_cell.length_b   1.000
_cell.length_c   1.000
_cell.angle_alpha   90.00
_cell.angle_beta   90.00
_cell.angle_gamma   90.00
#
_symmetry.space_group_name_H-M   'P 1'
#
loop_
_entity.id
_entity.type
_entity.pdbx_description
1 polymer ?
#
loop_
_entity_poly.entity_id
_entity_poly.type
_entity_poly.pdbx_seq_one_letter_code
_entity_poly.pdbx_strand_id
1 'polypeptide(L)'
;MEVECCLVARATNHEVINVSSPNTPGLRKLQGRKQLKDLVKKVQGARDEMQWGEEGPPPLLVKIAPDLSKEDLEDIAAVSLALRLDGLIISNTTISRPDSVRQNPVAEESGGLSGKPLFNLSTNMLKEMYVLTRDWMPAL
;
A
#
# COMPACT_ATOMS: atom_id res chain seq x y z
N MET A 1 17.30 1.30 5.97
CA MET A 1 16.16 1.48 5.06
C MET A 1 14.93 1.26 5.92
N GLU A 2 14.37 2.35 6.46
CA GLU A 2 13.20 2.30 7.34
C GLU A 2 11.97 2.01 6.49
N VAL A 3 11.60 0.73 6.43
CA VAL A 3 10.20 0.39 6.23
C VAL A 3 9.54 0.79 7.55
N GLU A 4 8.67 1.79 7.52
CA GLU A 4 7.85 2.16 8.67
C GLU A 4 6.80 1.05 8.84
N CYS A 5 7.25 -0.10 9.33
CA CYS A 5 6.41 -1.15 9.86
C CYS A 5 6.15 -0.68 11.30
N CYS A 6 4.97 -0.12 11.56
CA CYS A 6 4.52 0.11 12.92
C CYS A 6 4.27 -1.26 13.58
N LEU A 7 5.35 -1.97 13.93
CA LEU A 7 5.34 -3.12 14.83
C LEU A 7 5.14 -2.60 16.27
N VAL A 8 4.04 -1.89 16.47
CA VAL A 8 3.46 -1.62 17.79
C VAL A 8 2.47 -2.76 18.03
N ALA A 9 2.99 -3.98 17.99
CA ALA A 9 2.24 -5.24 17.83
C ALA A 9 1.18 -5.47 18.93
N ARG A 10 1.35 -4.86 20.11
CA ARG A 10 0.50 -5.16 21.28
C ARG A 10 -0.65 -4.18 21.51
N ALA A 11 -0.82 -3.15 20.66
CA ALA A 11 -1.83 -2.11 20.86
C ALA A 11 -2.61 -1.72 19.59
N THR A 12 -2.46 -2.45 18.49
CA THR A 12 -3.05 -2.09 17.19
C THR A 12 -4.06 -3.15 16.73
N ASN A 13 -5.16 -2.70 16.14
CA ASN A 13 -6.17 -3.60 15.56
C ASN A 13 -5.76 -4.17 14.20
N HIS A 14 -4.71 -3.64 13.58
CA HIS A 14 -4.14 -4.08 12.32
C HIS A 14 -2.71 -3.53 12.15
N GLU A 15 -1.90 -4.20 11.36
CA GLU A 15 -0.56 -3.79 10.96
C GLU A 15 -0.54 -3.39 9.49
N VAL A 16 0.23 -2.36 9.15
CA VAL A 16 0.34 -1.86 7.77
C VAL A 16 1.80 -1.80 7.36
N ILE A 17 2.13 -2.43 6.23
CA ILE A 17 3.41 -2.22 5.54
C ILE A 17 3.23 -1.05 4.57
N ASN A 18 3.82 0.10 4.89
CA ASN A 18 3.78 1.27 4.02
C ASN A 18 4.94 1.26 3.02
N VAL A 19 4.65 0.95 1.76
CA VAL A 19 5.61 0.94 0.64
C VAL A 19 5.37 2.07 -0.37
N SER A 20 4.58 3.07 -0.01
CA SER A 20 3.95 3.99 -0.98
C SER A 20 4.26 5.48 -0.80
N SER A 21 4.98 5.86 0.26
CA SER A 21 5.39 7.25 0.48
C SER A 21 6.23 7.78 -0.71
N PRO A 22 5.86 8.93 -1.32
CA PRO A 22 6.71 9.59 -2.30
C PRO A 22 7.90 10.32 -1.65
N ASN A 23 7.85 10.55 -0.34
CA ASN A 23 8.81 11.40 0.37
C ASN A 23 10.04 10.63 0.85
N THR A 24 10.05 9.30 0.70
CA THR A 24 11.16 8.43 1.07
C THR A 24 11.82 7.85 -0.20
N PRO A 25 13.03 8.31 -0.59
CA PRO A 25 13.67 7.88 -1.82
C PRO A 25 13.81 6.35 -1.92
N GLY A 26 13.37 5.80 -3.05
CA GLY A 26 13.46 4.37 -3.34
C GLY A 26 12.40 3.48 -2.70
N LEU A 27 11.57 3.99 -1.77
CA LEU A 27 10.58 3.18 -1.07
C LEU A 27 9.55 2.56 -2.02
N ARG A 28 9.07 3.33 -3.01
CA ARG A 28 8.09 2.86 -4.00
C ARG A 28 8.59 1.71 -4.88
N LYS A 29 9.91 1.48 -4.96
CA LYS A 29 10.50 0.32 -5.67
C LYS A 29 10.17 -1.00 -4.98
N LEU A 30 9.79 -0.97 -3.70
CA LEU A 30 9.37 -2.15 -2.95
C LEU A 30 8.00 -2.69 -3.39
N GLN A 31 7.25 -1.94 -4.20
CA GLN A 31 5.98 -2.38 -4.76
C GLN A 31 6.12 -3.36 -5.93
N GLY A 32 7.33 -3.48 -6.51
CA GLY A 32 7.61 -4.47 -7.55
C GLY A 32 7.45 -5.91 -7.04
N ARG A 33 6.95 -6.80 -7.90
CA ARG A 33 6.53 -8.17 -7.54
C ARG A 33 7.50 -8.92 -6.61
N LYS A 34 8.78 -8.95 -6.97
CA LYS A 34 9.80 -9.68 -6.21
C LYS A 34 10.04 -9.03 -4.85
N GLN A 35 10.24 -7.71 -4.85
CA GLN A 35 10.55 -6.94 -3.64
C GLN A 35 9.39 -6.99 -2.65
N LEU A 36 8.15 -6.84 -3.13
CA LEU A 36 6.96 -6.91 -2.30
C LEU A 36 6.81 -8.30 -1.68
N LYS A 37 6.97 -9.35 -2.49
CA LYS A 37 6.92 -10.73 -2.02
C LYS A 37 7.96 -11.01 -0.94
N ASP A 38 9.20 -10.60 -1.16
CA ASP A 38 10.29 -10.82 -0.22
C ASP A 38 10.08 -10.03 1.08
N LEU A 39 9.55 -8.80 0.99
CA LEU A 39 9.22 -7.97 2.15
C LEU A 39 8.10 -8.58 2.98
N VAL A 40 6.96 -8.91 2.36
CA VAL A 40 5.79 -9.48 3.04
C VAL A 40 6.16 -10.79 3.74
N LYS A 41 6.94 -11.66 3.08
CA LYS A 41 7.41 -12.91 3.71
C LYS A 41 8.26 -12.67 4.96
N LYS A 42 9.15 -11.67 4.94
CA LYS A 42 9.97 -11.33 6.11
C LYS A 42 9.12 -10.78 7.25
N VAL A 43 8.15 -9.92 6.93
CA VAL A 43 7.23 -9.37 7.94
C VAL A 43 6.34 -10.45 8.53
N GLN A 44 5.76 -11.33 7.71
CA GLN A 44 4.98 -12.48 8.19
C GLN A 44 5.84 -13.42 9.04
N GLY A 45 7.07 -13.74 8.64
CA GLY A 45 7.97 -14.56 9.45
C GLY A 45 8.26 -13.92 10.81
N ALA A 46 8.55 -12.62 10.85
CA ALA A 46 8.75 -11.91 12.11
C ALA A 46 7.47 -11.84 12.96
N ARG A 47 6.29 -11.68 12.34
CA ARG A 47 4.97 -11.72 12.98
C ARG A 47 4.72 -13.10 13.60
N ASP A 48 5.03 -14.18 12.89
CA ASP A 48 4.81 -15.56 13.34
C ASP A 48 5.71 -15.96 14.51
N GLU A 49 6.89 -15.36 14.63
CA GLU A 49 7.82 -15.57 15.75
C GLU A 49 7.38 -14.87 17.05
N MET A 50 6.43 -13.93 16.98
CA MET A 50 5.93 -13.23 18.16
C MET A 50 4.93 -14.07 18.96
N GLN A 51 4.91 -13.84 20.28
CA GLN A 51 3.89 -14.42 21.16
C GLN A 51 2.62 -13.58 21.13
N TRP A 52 1.57 -14.13 20.55
CA TRP A 52 0.25 -13.52 20.49
C TRP A 52 -0.65 -14.06 21.61
N GLY A 53 -1.65 -13.25 21.99
CA GLY A 53 -2.72 -13.71 22.88
C GLY A 53 -3.69 -14.66 22.17
N GLU A 54 -4.81 -14.98 22.81
CA GLU A 54 -5.83 -15.90 22.26
C GLU A 54 -6.40 -15.45 20.91
N GLU A 55 -6.42 -14.14 20.65
CA GLU A 55 -6.92 -13.55 19.39
C GLU A 55 -5.95 -13.76 18.20
N GLY A 56 -4.73 -14.24 18.46
CA GLY A 56 -3.71 -14.39 17.44
C GLY A 56 -3.15 -13.05 16.96
N PRO A 57 -2.44 -13.04 15.82
CA PRO A 57 -1.77 -11.85 15.34
C PRO A 57 -2.73 -10.90 14.59
N PRO A 58 -2.61 -9.57 14.73
CA PRO A 58 -3.50 -8.60 14.08
C PRO A 58 -3.39 -8.68 12.53
N PRO A 59 -4.47 -8.40 11.78
CA PRO A 59 -4.46 -8.39 10.30
C PRO A 59 -3.30 -7.57 9.71
N LEU A 60 -2.65 -8.08 8.68
CA LEU A 60 -1.55 -7.44 7.96
C LEU A 60 -1.98 -6.92 6.60
N LEU A 61 -1.88 -5.60 6.42
CA LEU A 61 -2.24 -4.90 5.20
C LEU A 61 -1.01 -4.28 4.54
N VAL A 62 -1.12 -4.02 3.23
CA VAL A 62 -0.12 -3.25 2.48
C VAL A 62 -0.76 -1.99 1.92
N LYS A 63 -0.10 -0.83 2.14
CA LYS A 63 -0.54 0.45 1.57
C LYS A 63 0.24 0.78 0.31
N ILE A 64 -0.46 0.90 -0.80
CA ILE A 64 0.12 1.09 -2.14
C ILE A 64 -0.06 2.52 -2.68
N ALA A 65 0.80 2.93 -3.60
CA ALA A 65 0.78 4.23 -4.24
C ALA A 65 -0.19 4.21 -5.43
N PRO A 66 -0.85 5.35 -5.76
CA PRO A 66 -1.75 5.44 -6.90
C PRO A 66 -1.03 5.53 -8.26
N ASP A 67 0.27 5.81 -8.25
CA ASP A 67 1.10 6.00 -9.45
C ASP A 67 1.73 4.67 -9.89
N LEU A 68 0.89 3.70 -10.27
CA LEU A 68 1.29 2.34 -10.67
C LEU A 68 0.76 2.01 -12.07
N SER A 69 1.52 1.20 -12.82
CA SER A 69 1.04 0.67 -14.09
C SER A 69 0.03 -0.46 -13.86
N LYS A 70 -0.72 -0.83 -14.90
CA LYS A 70 -1.63 -1.99 -14.84
C LYS A 70 -0.88 -3.28 -14.49
N GLU A 71 0.30 -3.46 -15.06
CA GLU A 71 1.16 -4.63 -14.81
C GLU A 71 1.61 -4.68 -13.34
N ASP A 72 1.95 -3.52 -12.75
CA ASP A 72 2.27 -3.44 -11.32
C ASP A 72 1.07 -3.84 -10.46
N LEU A 73 -0.15 -3.42 -10.81
CA LEU A 73 -1.38 -3.79 -10.08
C LEU A 73 -1.64 -5.30 -10.15
N GLU A 74 -1.49 -5.90 -11.33
CA GLU A 74 -1.62 -7.36 -11.53
C GLU A 74 -0.58 -8.11 -10.69
N ASP A 75 0.66 -7.65 -10.66
CA ASP A 75 1.74 -8.24 -9.87
C ASP A 75 1.49 -8.11 -8.36
N ILE A 76 1.04 -6.94 -7.90
CA ILE A 76 0.68 -6.72 -6.49
C ILE A 76 -0.47 -7.64 -6.10
N ALA A 77 -1.55 -7.70 -6.89
CA ALA A 77 -2.69 -8.57 -6.63
C ALA A 77 -2.28 -10.04 -6.56
N ALA A 78 -1.43 -10.50 -7.48
CA ALA A 78 -0.92 -11.86 -7.49
C ALA A 78 -0.10 -12.18 -6.23
N VAL A 79 0.75 -11.25 -5.77
CA VAL A 79 1.52 -11.42 -4.52
C VAL A 79 0.59 -11.45 -3.31
N SER A 80 -0.37 -10.53 -3.22
CA SER A 80 -1.32 -10.44 -2.11
C SER A 80 -2.13 -11.73 -1.95
N LEU A 81 -2.64 -12.27 -3.07
CA LEU A 81 -3.36 -13.55 -3.09
C LEU A 81 -2.46 -14.72 -2.70
N ALA A 82 -1.24 -14.78 -3.26
CA ALA A 82 -0.32 -15.88 -3.02
C ALA A 82 0.18 -15.94 -1.56
N LEU A 83 0.36 -14.79 -0.92
CA LEU A 83 0.83 -14.68 0.47
C LEU A 83 -0.30 -14.50 1.49
N ARG A 84 -1.56 -14.53 1.04
CA ARG A 84 -2.75 -14.36 1.86
C ARG A 84 -2.68 -13.11 2.74
N LEU A 85 -2.40 -11.96 2.12
CA LEU A 85 -2.52 -10.68 2.82
C LEU A 85 -3.97 -10.46 3.26
N ASP A 86 -4.13 -9.84 4.43
CA ASP A 86 -5.44 -9.62 5.03
C ASP A 86 -6.17 -8.42 4.39
N GLY A 87 -5.44 -7.52 3.71
CA GLY A 87 -6.02 -6.39 3.01
C GLY A 87 -5.02 -5.52 2.24
N LEU A 88 -5.56 -4.61 1.44
CA LEU A 88 -4.82 -3.52 0.81
C LEU A 88 -5.41 -2.17 1.19
N ILE A 89 -4.55 -1.17 1.35
CA ILE A 89 -4.97 0.23 1.51
C ILE A 89 -4.69 0.99 0.22
N ILE A 90 -5.74 1.53 -0.39
CA ILE A 90 -5.78 2.15 -1.70
C ILE A 90 -6.36 3.57 -1.58
N SER A 91 -5.57 4.62 -1.61
CA SER A 91 -4.13 4.68 -1.89
C SER A 91 -3.42 5.66 -0.97
N ASN A 92 -2.09 5.70 -1.07
CA ASN A 92 -1.33 6.84 -0.59
C ASN A 92 -1.46 8.04 -1.56
N THR A 93 -0.63 9.05 -1.37
CA THR A 93 -0.62 10.29 -2.16
C THR A 93 -0.05 10.09 -3.57
N THR A 94 -0.48 10.92 -4.52
CA THR A 94 0.00 10.87 -5.91
C THR A 94 1.11 11.88 -6.17
N ILE A 95 2.08 11.55 -7.03
CA ILE A 95 3.04 12.53 -7.55
C ILE A 95 2.51 13.26 -8.80
N SER A 96 1.41 12.79 -9.37
CA SER A 96 0.78 13.40 -10.53
C SER A 96 0.23 14.79 -10.19
N ARG A 97 0.32 15.72 -11.15
CA ARG A 97 -0.18 17.10 -11.05
C ARG A 97 -1.22 17.34 -12.15
N PRO A 98 -2.50 16.96 -11.93
CA PRO A 98 -3.56 17.15 -12.92
C PRO A 98 -3.80 18.63 -13.21
N ASP A 99 -4.35 18.96 -14.37
CA ASP A 99 -4.55 20.36 -14.80
C ASP A 99 -5.36 21.19 -13.80
N SER A 100 -6.29 20.56 -13.08
CA SER A 100 -7.11 21.19 -12.03
C SER A 100 -6.30 21.77 -10.86
N VAL A 101 -5.05 21.34 -10.65
CA VAL A 101 -4.16 21.88 -9.62
C VAL A 101 -3.03 22.73 -10.17
N ARG A 102 -2.76 22.70 -11.49
CA ARG A 102 -1.59 23.36 -12.11
C ARG A 102 -1.61 24.89 -11.99
N GLN A 103 -2.79 25.48 -11.84
CA GLN A 103 -2.96 26.94 -11.66
C GLN A 103 -2.71 27.39 -10.22
N ASN A 104 -2.53 26.46 -9.27
CA ASN A 104 -2.26 26.81 -7.89
C ASN A 104 -0.79 27.28 -7.72
N PRO A 105 -0.51 28.37 -6.98
CA PRO A 105 0.86 28.84 -6.73
C PRO A 105 1.81 27.79 -6.15
N VAL A 106 1.30 26.79 -5.42
CA VAL A 106 2.11 25.71 -4.83
C VAL A 106 2.10 24.41 -5.65
N ALA A 107 1.62 24.43 -6.89
CA ALA A 107 1.50 23.23 -7.72
C ALA A 107 2.83 22.52 -7.99
N GLU A 108 3.92 23.27 -8.02
CA GLU A 108 5.28 22.78 -8.28
C GLU A 108 6.00 22.28 -7.02
N GLU A 109 5.38 22.37 -5.84
CA GLU A 109 5.97 21.81 -4.63
C GLU A 109 6.21 20.30 -4.79
N SER A 110 7.39 19.86 -4.35
CA SER A 110 7.77 18.46 -4.32
C SER A 110 6.95 17.68 -3.30
N GLY A 111 6.72 16.39 -3.55
CA GLY A 111 6.04 15.49 -2.64
C GLY A 111 4.67 15.04 -3.14
N GLY A 112 3.88 14.48 -2.22
CA GLY A 112 2.59 13.87 -2.54
C GLY A 112 1.40 14.84 -2.54
N LEU A 113 0.56 14.75 -3.57
CA LEU A 113 -0.74 15.41 -3.66
C LEU A 113 -1.84 14.50 -3.09
N SER A 114 -2.74 15.10 -2.32
CA SER A 114 -3.82 14.45 -1.59
C SER A 114 -5.16 15.14 -1.85
N GLY A 115 -6.25 14.58 -1.30
CA GLY A 115 -7.56 15.23 -1.26
C GLY A 115 -8.34 15.13 -2.56
N LYS A 116 -9.19 16.12 -2.84
CA LYS A 116 -10.13 16.11 -3.98
C LYS A 116 -9.49 15.76 -5.33
N PRO A 117 -8.29 16.25 -5.69
CA PRO A 117 -7.64 15.89 -6.95
C PRO A 117 -7.28 14.39 -7.08
N LEU A 118 -7.10 13.68 -5.96
CA LEU A 118 -6.74 12.26 -5.93
C LEU A 118 -7.97 11.34 -6.06
N PHE A 119 -9.18 11.84 -5.74
CA PHE A 119 -10.37 11.00 -5.57
C PHE A 119 -10.66 10.07 -6.74
N ASN A 120 -10.70 10.59 -7.97
CA ASN A 120 -11.00 9.76 -9.15
C ASN A 120 -9.90 8.70 -9.40
N LEU A 121 -8.64 9.05 -9.18
CA LEU A 121 -7.52 8.14 -9.36
C LEU A 121 -7.57 7.00 -8.34
N SER A 122 -7.78 7.32 -7.06
CA SER A 122 -7.88 6.30 -6.00
C SER A 122 -9.11 5.42 -6.17
N THR A 123 -10.27 5.98 -6.57
CA THR A 123 -11.50 5.20 -6.79
C THR A 123 -11.37 4.25 -7.99
N ASN A 124 -10.76 4.68 -9.09
CA ASN A 124 -10.54 3.81 -10.24
C ASN A 124 -9.58 2.67 -9.88
N MET A 125 -8.48 2.98 -9.19
CA MET A 125 -7.53 1.99 -8.72
C MET A 125 -8.17 0.98 -7.75
N LEU A 126 -9.02 1.45 -6.82
CA LEU A 126 -9.77 0.60 -5.90
C LEU A 126 -10.64 -0.41 -6.67
N LYS A 127 -11.36 0.06 -7.68
CA LYS A 127 -12.19 -0.80 -8.55
C LYS A 127 -11.34 -1.84 -9.30
N GLU A 128 -10.21 -1.44 -9.86
CA GLU A 128 -9.31 -2.35 -10.57
C GLU A 128 -8.76 -3.44 -9.64
N MET A 129 -8.27 -3.06 -8.47
CA MET A 129 -7.73 -4.00 -7.48
C MET A 129 -8.81 -4.94 -6.95
N TYR A 130 -10.04 -4.46 -6.75
CA TYR A 130 -11.16 -5.31 -6.34
C TYR A 130 -11.41 -6.45 -7.35
N VAL A 131 -11.42 -6.14 -8.64
CA VAL A 131 -11.55 -7.14 -9.71
C VAL A 131 -10.35 -8.09 -9.76
N LEU A 132 -9.12 -7.57 -9.70
CA LEU A 132 -7.90 -8.37 -9.78
C LEU A 132 -7.75 -9.35 -8.60
N THR A 133 -8.30 -8.97 -7.44
CA THR A 133 -8.30 -9.77 -6.22
C THR A 133 -9.52 -10.69 -6.09
N ARG A 134 -10.36 -10.76 -7.13
CA ARG A 134 -11.53 -11.65 -7.23
C ARG A 134 -12.50 -11.50 -6.07
N ASP A 135 -12.77 -10.26 -5.65
CA ASP A 135 -13.67 -9.91 -4.54
C ASP A 135 -13.27 -10.48 -3.16
N TRP A 136 -12.11 -11.13 -3.07
CA TRP A 136 -11.70 -11.89 -1.89
C TRP A 136 -11.09 -11.01 -0.80
N MET A 137 -10.49 -9.89 -1.17
CA MET A 137 -9.71 -9.07 -0.25
C MET A 137 -10.41 -7.74 0.03
N PRO A 138 -10.62 -7.38 1.31
CA PRO A 138 -11.02 -6.03 1.68
C PRO A 138 -9.99 -5.01 1.17
N ALA A 139 -10.47 -4.01 0.44
CA ALA A 139 -9.68 -2.87 0.01
C ALA A 139 -10.28 -1.59 0.64
N LEU A 140 -9.43 -0.85 1.36
CA LEU A 140 -9.80 0.35 2.14
C LEU A 140 -9.26 1.62 1.50
#